data_AF-A0A959AXB5-F1
#
_entry.id   AF-A0A959AXB5-F1
#
_cell.length_a   1.000
_cell.length_b   1.000
_cell.length_c   1.000
_cell.angle_alpha   90.00
_cell.angle_beta   90.00
_cell.angle_gamma   90.00
#
_symmetry.space_group_name_H-M   'P 1'
#
loop_
_entity.id
_entity.type
_entity.pdbx_description
1 polymer ?
#
loop_
_entity_poly.entity_id
_entity_poly.type
_entity_poly.pdbx_seq_one_letter_code
_entity_poly.pdbx_strand_id
1 'polypeptide(L)'
;MKKFIYIAVAVILATSLVPGINYSAPAGFMEIILESPGASPEQTIDAEAVLSKRLKAFGVTAFETEVRPEQRQISIRFQDPLPAETILPLLSSTGKLEFCEVFTQPEILRILNAPGQEEAWKQWFALDTEAAEMQPVLGSITPEEIPGFSEFVISQLAAKALPDNLRFALGHASGTEGRREAYALRYSEGMEPLLTGAAVESSEAHYDEQAGMASIGIRFNEEGSAQWAKATRDNIHRPIAIVFDGLVYFAPRVMAEMTSGQAQITGDFSKEETRLIAALIQGGELPAPFQVKTVKQ
;
A
#
# COMPACT_ATOMS: atom_id res chain seq x y z
N MET A 1 -12.86 32.00 -15.65
CA MET A 1 -11.54 31.88 -15.01
C MET A 1 -11.68 30.97 -13.80
N LYS A 2 -10.71 30.05 -13.65
CA LYS A 2 -10.80 28.75 -12.96
C LYS A 2 -11.13 28.84 -11.46
N LYS A 3 -12.08 28.00 -11.00
CA LYS A 3 -12.31 27.72 -9.56
C LYS A 3 -11.48 26.50 -9.17
N PHE A 4 -10.59 26.67 -8.20
CA PHE A 4 -9.81 25.59 -7.60
C PHE A 4 -10.70 24.82 -6.61
N ILE A 5 -10.76 23.50 -6.79
CA ILE A 5 -11.41 22.55 -5.88
C ILE A 5 -10.34 22.11 -4.89
N TYR A 6 -10.51 22.44 -3.61
CA TYR A 6 -9.75 21.87 -2.51
C TYR A 6 -10.43 20.56 -2.08
N ILE A 7 -9.70 19.44 -2.17
CA ILE A 7 -10.09 18.17 -1.57
C ILE A 7 -9.56 18.18 -0.13
N ALA A 8 -10.46 18.39 0.83
CA ALA A 8 -10.18 18.18 2.24
C ALA A 8 -10.57 16.74 2.59
N VAL A 9 -9.57 15.88 2.86
CA VAL A 9 -9.80 14.55 3.43
C VAL A 9 -10.01 14.73 4.93
N ALA A 10 -11.25 14.65 5.37
CA ALA A 10 -11.59 14.59 6.79
C ALA A 10 -11.37 13.16 7.30
N VAL A 11 -10.36 12.98 8.14
CA VAL A 11 -10.21 11.81 9.01
C VAL A 11 -11.15 12.03 10.20
N ILE A 12 -12.22 11.26 10.29
CA ILE A 12 -13.08 11.19 11.48
C ILE A 12 -12.64 10.00 12.31
N LEU A 13 -11.96 10.29 13.43
CA LEU A 13 -11.91 9.43 14.61
C LEU A 13 -13.31 9.41 15.22
N ALA A 14 -13.95 8.24 15.28
CA ALA A 14 -15.23 8.05 15.96
C ALA A 14 -15.10 7.03 17.09
N THR A 15 -14.68 7.50 18.26
CA THR A 15 -15.09 6.91 19.55
C THR A 15 -16.28 7.70 20.07
N SER A 16 -17.49 7.30 19.70
CA SER A 16 -18.71 7.61 20.44
C SER A 16 -19.83 6.68 19.99
N LEU A 17 -20.46 6.01 20.96
CA LEU A 17 -21.58 5.10 20.81
C LEU A 17 -22.63 5.62 19.82
N VAL A 18 -22.85 4.87 18.74
CA VAL A 18 -24.09 4.98 17.95
C VAL A 18 -25.13 4.09 18.62
N PRO A 19 -26.25 4.63 19.13
CA PRO A 19 -27.31 3.80 19.69
C PRO A 19 -28.11 3.16 18.55
N GLY A 20 -28.14 1.82 18.53
CA GLY A 20 -29.19 1.03 17.89
C GLY A 20 -29.06 0.79 16.39
N ILE A 21 -27.96 0.17 15.94
CA ILE A 21 -28.07 -0.72 14.77
C ILE A 21 -28.52 -2.08 15.32
N ASN A 22 -29.81 -2.38 15.15
CA ASN A 22 -30.33 -3.72 15.44
C ASN A 22 -29.69 -4.71 14.45
N TYR A 23 -28.70 -5.45 14.92
CA TYR A 23 -28.19 -6.63 14.21
C TYR A 23 -29.21 -7.75 14.35
N SER A 24 -30.11 -7.84 13.37
CA SER A 24 -30.94 -9.01 13.14
C SER A 24 -30.75 -9.40 11.68
N ALA A 25 -29.78 -10.25 11.39
CA ALA A 25 -29.56 -10.76 10.04
C ALA A 25 -30.73 -11.67 9.63
N PRO A 26 -31.51 -11.32 8.60
CA PRO A 26 -32.20 -12.34 7.82
C PRO A 26 -31.19 -12.97 6.85
N ALA A 27 -31.44 -14.18 6.36
CA ALA A 27 -30.67 -14.74 5.25
C ALA A 27 -30.83 -13.81 4.03
N GLY A 28 -29.80 -13.00 3.72
CA GLY A 28 -29.89 -11.86 2.82
C GLY A 28 -28.54 -11.60 2.14
N PHE A 29 -28.59 -11.37 0.84
CA PHE A 29 -27.43 -11.07 0.01
C PHE A 29 -26.83 -9.70 0.40
N MET A 30 -25.51 -9.56 0.34
CA MET A 30 -24.87 -8.23 0.39
C MET A 30 -24.62 -7.75 -1.05
N GLU A 31 -24.94 -6.51 -1.36
CA GLU A 31 -24.60 -5.88 -2.64
C GLU A 31 -23.71 -4.66 -2.41
N ILE A 32 -22.51 -4.67 -2.99
CA ILE A 32 -21.58 -3.54 -2.97
C ILE A 32 -21.52 -2.94 -4.38
N ILE A 33 -21.79 -1.64 -4.48
CA ILE A 33 -21.66 -0.88 -5.72
C ILE A 33 -20.39 -0.05 -5.63
N LEU A 34 -19.46 -0.29 -6.54
CA LEU A 34 -18.25 0.49 -6.73
C LEU A 34 -18.46 1.48 -7.86
N GLU A 35 -17.83 2.66 -7.77
CA GLU A 35 -17.79 3.64 -8.84
C GLU A 35 -16.38 4.20 -9.06
N SER A 36 -16.03 4.52 -10.30
CA SER A 36 -14.80 5.24 -10.63
C SER A 36 -15.08 6.36 -11.63
N PRO A 37 -15.34 7.60 -11.17
CA PRO A 37 -15.65 8.71 -12.07
C PRO A 37 -14.54 9.00 -13.11
N GLY A 38 -13.30 8.65 -12.80
CA GLY A 38 -12.13 8.86 -13.66
C GLY A 38 -11.81 7.72 -14.63
N ALA A 39 -12.42 6.53 -14.47
CA ALA A 39 -12.15 5.40 -15.35
C ALA A 39 -12.73 5.61 -16.76
N SER A 40 -12.19 4.90 -17.75
CA SER A 40 -12.79 4.69 -19.07
C SER A 40 -13.78 3.50 -19.04
N PRO A 41 -14.59 3.27 -20.11
CA PRO A 41 -15.49 2.12 -20.13
C PRO A 41 -14.71 0.81 -20.12
N GLU A 42 -13.61 0.77 -20.89
CA GLU A 42 -12.66 -0.35 -20.97
C GLU A 42 -12.00 -0.61 -19.61
N GLN A 43 -11.50 0.43 -18.93
CA GLN A 43 -10.93 0.28 -17.58
C GLN A 43 -11.97 -0.24 -16.57
N THR A 44 -13.26 0.07 -16.76
CA THR A 44 -14.34 -0.47 -15.90
C THR A 44 -14.56 -1.97 -16.14
N ILE A 45 -14.37 -2.43 -17.38
CA ILE A 45 -14.44 -3.85 -17.73
C ILE A 45 -13.22 -4.59 -17.16
N ASP A 46 -12.02 -4.05 -17.37
CA ASP A 46 -10.77 -4.67 -16.90
C ASP A 46 -10.69 -4.76 -15.37
N ALA A 47 -11.25 -3.76 -14.67
CA ALA A 47 -11.32 -3.75 -13.21
C ALA A 47 -12.12 -4.94 -12.65
N GLU A 48 -13.15 -5.43 -13.35
CA GLU A 48 -13.93 -6.58 -12.88
C GLU A 48 -13.04 -7.82 -12.73
N ALA A 49 -12.17 -8.09 -13.70
CA ALA A 49 -11.29 -9.25 -13.66
C ALA A 49 -10.32 -9.20 -12.46
N VAL A 50 -9.79 -8.02 -12.16
CA VAL A 50 -8.92 -7.77 -10.99
C VAL A 50 -9.69 -8.01 -9.69
N LEU A 51 -10.86 -7.40 -9.53
CA LEU A 51 -11.69 -7.54 -8.34
C LEU A 51 -12.12 -9.00 -8.12
N SER A 52 -12.56 -9.67 -9.18
CA SER A 52 -12.91 -11.09 -9.16
C SER A 52 -11.73 -11.97 -8.76
N LYS A 53 -10.52 -11.68 -9.24
CA LYS A 53 -9.29 -12.42 -8.87
C LYS A 53 -8.95 -12.22 -7.40
N ARG A 54 -9.06 -10.99 -6.87
CA ARG A 54 -8.83 -10.67 -5.45
C ARG A 54 -9.78 -11.42 -4.53
N LEU A 55 -11.08 -11.34 -4.82
CA LEU A 55 -12.12 -12.03 -4.04
C LEU A 55 -11.85 -13.53 -3.98
N LYS A 56 -11.57 -14.16 -5.13
CA LYS A 56 -11.25 -15.58 -5.21
C LYS A 56 -9.96 -15.93 -4.44
N ALA A 57 -8.90 -15.13 -4.59
CA ALA A 57 -7.63 -15.33 -3.87
C ALA A 57 -7.79 -15.18 -2.34
N PHE A 58 -8.74 -14.35 -1.90
CA PHE A 58 -9.09 -14.20 -0.49
C PHE A 58 -9.99 -15.35 0.04
N GLY A 59 -10.53 -16.19 -0.86
CA GLY A 59 -11.41 -17.32 -0.52
C GLY A 59 -12.91 -17.04 -0.68
N VAL A 60 -13.30 -15.86 -1.20
CA VAL A 60 -14.69 -15.53 -1.52
C VAL A 60 -15.03 -16.09 -2.89
N THR A 61 -15.89 -17.10 -2.93
CA THR A 61 -16.23 -17.82 -4.17
C THR A 61 -17.69 -17.68 -4.58
N ALA A 62 -18.58 -17.34 -3.64
CA ALA A 62 -20.02 -17.20 -3.87
C ALA A 62 -20.41 -15.74 -4.09
N PHE A 63 -20.10 -15.21 -5.28
CA PHE A 63 -20.45 -13.84 -5.68
C PHE A 63 -20.77 -13.74 -7.17
N GLU A 64 -21.55 -12.71 -7.52
CA GLU A 64 -21.89 -12.35 -8.90
C GLU A 64 -21.49 -10.89 -9.15
N THR A 65 -20.93 -10.62 -10.34
CA THR A 65 -20.53 -9.28 -10.77
C THR A 65 -21.44 -8.78 -11.90
N GLU A 66 -21.83 -7.51 -11.84
CA GLU A 66 -22.51 -6.81 -12.92
C GLU A 66 -21.74 -5.52 -13.24
N VAL A 67 -21.13 -5.48 -14.43
CA VAL A 67 -20.39 -4.31 -14.91
C VAL A 67 -21.32 -3.38 -15.67
N ARG A 68 -21.27 -2.08 -15.34
CA ARG A 68 -21.99 -1.02 -16.04
C ARG A 68 -20.96 -0.01 -16.57
N PRO A 69 -20.30 -0.29 -17.73
CA PRO A 69 -19.16 0.49 -18.21
C PRO A 69 -19.48 1.96 -18.40
N GLU A 70 -20.63 2.28 -19.02
CA GLU A 70 -21.08 3.66 -19.26
C GLU A 70 -21.35 4.44 -17.97
N GLN A 71 -21.69 3.72 -16.88
CA GLN A 71 -21.95 4.32 -15.57
C GLN A 71 -20.71 4.31 -14.66
N ARG A 72 -19.58 3.77 -15.15
CA ARG A 72 -18.34 3.56 -14.39
C ARG A 72 -18.55 2.79 -13.10
N GLN A 73 -19.49 1.84 -13.12
CA GLN A 73 -19.94 1.13 -11.94
C GLN A 73 -19.76 -0.37 -12.07
N ILE A 74 -19.45 -1.00 -10.95
CA ILE A 74 -19.40 -2.45 -10.80
C ILE A 74 -20.25 -2.79 -9.58
N SER A 75 -21.29 -3.61 -9.78
CA SER A 75 -22.07 -4.17 -8.68
C SER A 75 -21.54 -5.56 -8.37
N ILE A 76 -21.31 -5.85 -7.09
CA ILE A 76 -20.87 -7.17 -6.62
C ILE A 76 -21.90 -7.65 -5.60
N ARG A 77 -22.58 -8.75 -5.92
CA ARG A 77 -23.56 -9.39 -5.04
C ARG A 77 -22.95 -10.64 -4.41
N PHE A 78 -22.92 -10.69 -3.10
CA PHE A 78 -22.41 -11.80 -2.30
C PHE A 78 -23.59 -12.65 -1.83
N GLN A 79 -23.50 -13.96 -2.06
CA GLN A 79 -24.51 -14.92 -1.63
C GLN A 79 -24.30 -15.39 -0.19
N ASP A 80 -23.03 -15.43 0.25
CA ASP A 80 -22.63 -15.71 1.64
C ASP A 80 -21.64 -14.62 2.10
N PRO A 81 -22.15 -13.46 2.55
CA PRO A 81 -21.31 -12.29 2.77
C PRO A 81 -20.46 -12.42 4.04
N LEU A 82 -19.15 -12.28 3.87
CA LEU A 82 -18.26 -11.93 4.98
C LEU A 82 -18.59 -10.51 5.49
N PRO A 83 -18.17 -10.15 6.72
CA PRO A 83 -18.32 -8.79 7.23
C PRO A 83 -17.76 -7.75 6.26
N ALA A 84 -18.48 -6.64 6.07
CA ALA A 84 -18.13 -5.64 5.06
C ALA A 84 -16.72 -5.10 5.25
N GLU A 85 -16.29 -4.86 6.49
CA GLU A 85 -14.94 -4.44 6.86
C GLU A 85 -13.83 -5.37 6.36
N THR A 86 -14.13 -6.65 6.14
CA THR A 86 -13.19 -7.64 5.59
C THR A 86 -13.10 -7.53 4.07
N ILE A 87 -14.22 -7.24 3.40
CA ILE A 87 -14.33 -7.22 1.94
C ILE A 87 -13.94 -5.86 1.34
N LEU A 88 -14.34 -4.76 1.98
CA LEU A 88 -14.15 -3.41 1.44
C LEU A 88 -12.69 -3.11 1.07
N PRO A 89 -11.66 -3.49 1.87
CA PRO A 89 -10.26 -3.27 1.51
C PRO A 89 -9.83 -3.97 0.21
N LEU A 90 -10.38 -5.16 -0.08
CA LEU A 90 -10.11 -5.88 -1.34
C LEU A 90 -10.62 -5.11 -2.57
N LEU A 91 -11.71 -4.36 -2.38
CA LEU A 91 -12.44 -3.68 -3.44
C LEU A 91 -11.97 -2.23 -3.68
N SER A 92 -11.54 -1.54 -2.62
CA SER A 92 -11.15 -0.13 -2.68
C SER A 92 -9.65 0.11 -2.89
N SER A 93 -8.80 -0.87 -2.54
CA SER A 93 -7.35 -0.77 -2.75
C SER A 93 -7.01 -0.68 -4.24
N THR A 94 -6.06 0.18 -4.61
CA THR A 94 -5.58 0.21 -6.01
C THR A 94 -4.77 -1.03 -6.36
N GLY A 95 -4.12 -1.68 -5.40
CA GLY A 95 -3.30 -2.86 -5.67
C GLY A 95 -1.93 -2.54 -6.24
N LYS A 96 -1.51 -1.28 -6.16
CA LYS A 96 -0.25 -0.82 -6.73
C LYS A 96 0.88 -1.32 -5.83
N LEU A 97 1.61 -2.31 -6.32
CA LEU A 97 2.79 -2.88 -5.66
C LEU A 97 4.06 -2.34 -6.33
N GLU A 98 4.97 -1.79 -5.53
CA GLU A 98 6.28 -1.30 -5.95
C GLU A 98 7.38 -1.84 -5.03
N PHE A 99 8.53 -2.17 -5.61
CA PHE A 99 9.75 -2.48 -4.88
C PHE A 99 10.72 -1.32 -5.08
N CYS A 100 11.11 -0.63 -4.01
CA CYS A 100 11.90 0.60 -4.09
C CYS A 100 13.18 0.48 -3.27
N GLU A 101 14.28 1.04 -3.76
CA GLU A 101 15.41 1.31 -2.86
C GLU A 101 14.98 2.33 -1.80
N VAL A 102 15.62 2.28 -0.63
CA VAL A 102 15.36 3.25 0.44
C VAL A 102 16.62 4.06 0.69
N PHE A 103 16.48 5.38 0.76
CA PHE A 103 17.54 6.24 1.28
C PHE A 103 17.75 5.94 2.75
N THR A 104 19.00 5.81 3.16
CA THR A 104 19.33 5.60 4.57
C THR A 104 19.26 6.93 5.34
N GLN A 105 19.11 6.85 6.65
CA GLN A 105 19.08 8.03 7.52
C GLN A 105 20.32 8.93 7.34
N PRO A 106 21.57 8.39 7.27
CA PRO A 106 22.74 9.21 6.94
C PRO A 106 22.72 9.86 5.54
N GLU A 107 22.16 9.18 4.53
CA GLU A 107 22.02 9.76 3.18
C GLU A 107 21.03 10.94 3.21
N ILE A 108 19.89 10.77 3.88
CA ILE A 108 18.90 11.83 4.05
C ILE A 108 19.47 13.00 4.84
N LEU A 109 20.19 12.74 5.94
CA LEU A 109 20.81 13.81 6.71
C LEU A 109 21.74 14.67 5.86
N ARG A 110 22.54 14.08 4.97
CA ARG A 110 23.40 14.82 4.03
C ARG A 110 22.62 15.64 3.01
N ILE A 111 21.46 15.16 2.57
CA ILE A 111 20.57 15.89 1.65
C ILE A 111 19.91 17.09 2.36
N LEU A 112 19.48 16.90 3.62
CA LEU A 112 18.70 17.88 4.36
C LEU A 112 19.54 18.93 5.11
N ASN A 113 20.83 18.67 5.37
CA ASN A 113 21.76 19.62 6.03
C ASN A 113 22.20 20.79 5.12
N ALA A 114 21.41 21.14 4.10
CA ALA A 114 21.61 22.39 3.37
C ALA A 114 21.33 23.60 4.30
N PRO A 115 22.15 24.66 4.30
CA PRO A 115 21.97 25.81 5.19
C PRO A 115 20.53 26.37 5.13
N GLY A 116 19.86 26.43 6.28
CA GLY A 116 18.49 26.96 6.41
C GLY A 116 17.35 25.95 6.32
N GLN A 117 17.62 24.66 6.04
CA GLN A 117 16.60 23.61 6.04
C GLN A 117 16.64 22.69 7.27
N GLU A 118 17.75 22.68 8.01
CA GLU A 118 18.00 21.74 9.13
C GLU A 118 16.89 21.71 10.19
N GLU A 119 16.33 22.86 10.56
CA GLU A 119 15.35 22.92 11.67
C GLU A 119 13.95 22.45 11.26
N ALA A 120 13.59 22.59 9.98
CA ALA A 120 12.25 22.28 9.50
C ALA A 120 11.96 20.76 9.48
N TRP A 121 12.99 19.94 9.27
CA TRP A 121 12.85 18.49 9.19
C TRP A 121 12.91 17.79 10.55
N LYS A 122 13.52 18.41 11.57
CA LYS A 122 13.65 17.85 12.93
C LYS A 122 12.31 17.63 13.63
N GLN A 123 11.26 18.35 13.22
CA GLN A 123 9.91 18.11 13.73
C GLN A 123 9.38 16.73 13.33
N TRP A 124 9.77 16.24 12.15
CA TRP A 124 9.22 15.01 11.56
C TRP A 124 10.15 13.82 11.70
N PHE A 125 11.45 14.07 11.68
CA PHE A 125 12.47 13.04 11.64
C PHE A 125 13.32 13.04 12.90
N ALA A 126 13.50 11.86 13.48
CA ALA A 126 14.43 11.62 14.58
C ALA A 126 15.80 11.24 14.00
N LEU A 127 16.39 12.12 13.18
CA LEU A 127 17.68 11.89 12.53
C LEU A 127 18.81 11.84 13.55
N ASP A 128 19.42 10.66 13.70
CA ASP A 128 20.58 10.47 14.56
C ASP A 128 21.86 10.36 13.73
N THR A 129 22.87 11.15 14.08
CA THR A 129 24.22 11.08 13.48
C THR A 129 24.94 9.78 13.81
N GLU A 130 24.54 9.08 14.88
CA GLU A 130 25.07 7.78 15.30
C GLU A 130 24.19 6.61 14.84
N ALA A 131 23.16 6.87 14.03
CA ALA A 131 22.33 5.82 13.47
C ALA A 131 23.14 4.76 12.71
N ALA A 132 22.66 3.52 12.76
CA ALA A 132 23.24 2.45 11.96
C ALA A 132 23.25 2.84 10.47
N GLU A 133 24.36 2.52 9.76
CA GLU A 133 24.60 3.00 8.39
C GLU A 133 23.45 2.75 7.39
N MET A 134 22.68 1.68 7.63
CA MET A 134 21.59 1.25 6.74
C MET A 134 20.21 1.36 7.39
N GLN A 135 20.05 2.22 8.39
CA GLN A 135 18.76 2.50 9.01
C GLN A 135 17.82 3.18 7.99
N PRO A 136 16.68 2.56 7.59
CA PRO A 136 15.77 3.15 6.61
C PRO A 136 14.72 4.08 7.24
N VAL A 137 14.43 3.91 8.54
CA VAL A 137 13.40 4.67 9.24
C VAL A 137 13.94 6.05 9.62
N LEU A 138 13.24 7.10 9.18
CA LEU A 138 13.61 8.49 9.42
C LEU A 138 12.99 9.05 10.70
N GLY A 139 11.83 8.54 11.09
CA GLY A 139 11.04 9.03 12.21
C GLY A 139 9.72 8.28 12.35
N SER A 140 8.91 8.70 13.31
CA SER A 140 7.60 8.12 13.57
C SER A 140 6.55 9.23 13.66
N ILE A 141 5.51 9.13 12.84
CA ILE A 141 4.47 10.12 12.65
C ILE A 141 3.16 9.59 13.25
N THR A 142 2.48 10.38 14.08
CA THR A 142 1.16 10.02 14.63
C THR A 142 0.04 10.28 13.61
N PRO A 143 -1.13 9.63 13.75
CA PRO A 143 -2.28 9.92 12.89
C PRO A 143 -2.65 11.41 12.78
N GLU A 144 -2.53 12.16 13.88
CA GLU A 144 -2.83 13.59 13.95
C GLU A 144 -1.80 14.46 13.22
N GLU A 145 -0.57 13.97 13.10
CA GLU A 145 0.55 14.66 12.44
C GLU A 145 0.56 14.46 10.92
N ILE A 146 -0.07 13.39 10.41
CA ILE A 146 -0.06 13.02 8.99
C ILE A 146 -0.44 14.18 8.04
N PRO A 147 -1.51 14.97 8.30
CA PRO A 147 -1.87 16.08 7.41
C PRO A 147 -0.77 17.13 7.32
N GLY A 148 -0.18 17.51 8.47
CA GLY A 148 0.90 18.49 8.53
C GLY A 148 2.18 18.00 7.87
N PHE A 149 2.54 16.73 8.10
CA PHE A 149 3.67 16.09 7.43
C PHE A 149 3.49 16.09 5.91
N SER A 150 2.29 15.73 5.44
CA SER A 150 1.96 15.67 4.01
C SER A 150 2.06 17.04 3.34
N GLU A 151 1.46 18.07 3.96
CA GLU A 151 1.54 19.45 3.46
C GLU A 151 2.99 19.93 3.41
N PHE A 152 3.77 19.64 4.45
CA PHE A 152 5.18 19.99 4.49
C PHE A 152 5.97 19.32 3.36
N VAL A 153 5.85 18.00 3.18
CA VAL A 153 6.53 17.29 2.07
C VAL A 153 6.14 17.87 0.70
N ILE A 154 4.86 18.15 0.48
CA ILE A 154 4.37 18.76 -0.77
C ILE A 154 5.04 20.12 -1.00
N SER A 155 5.18 20.95 0.05
CA SER A 155 5.83 22.25 -0.04
C SER A 155 7.30 22.14 -0.45
N GLN A 156 8.02 21.13 0.07
CA GLN A 156 9.44 20.90 -0.21
C GLN A 156 9.67 20.40 -1.64
N LEU A 157 8.78 19.51 -2.11
CA LEU A 157 8.78 19.06 -3.51
C LEU A 157 8.46 20.23 -4.47
N ALA A 158 7.48 21.08 -4.14
CA ALA A 158 7.12 22.24 -4.96
C ALA A 158 8.26 23.28 -5.04
N ALA A 159 9.03 23.43 -3.95
CA ALA A 159 10.21 24.29 -3.90
C ALA A 159 11.42 23.72 -4.66
N LYS A 160 11.34 22.48 -5.17
CA LYS A 160 12.47 21.74 -5.76
C LYS A 160 13.68 21.65 -4.81
N ALA A 161 13.41 21.55 -3.52
CA ALA A 161 14.43 21.45 -2.49
C ALA A 161 15.02 20.04 -2.36
N LEU A 162 14.42 19.05 -3.03
CA LEU A 162 14.74 17.62 -2.90
C LEU A 162 15.23 17.06 -4.25
N PRO A 163 16.06 16.00 -4.24
CA PRO A 163 16.41 15.27 -5.45
C PRO A 163 15.17 14.78 -6.21
N ASP A 164 15.21 14.85 -7.53
CA ASP A 164 14.07 14.50 -8.39
C ASP A 164 13.57 13.05 -8.16
N ASN A 165 14.48 12.14 -7.79
CA ASN A 165 14.22 10.73 -7.58
C ASN A 165 13.87 10.33 -6.14
N LEU A 166 13.73 11.30 -5.23
CA LEU A 166 13.37 11.07 -3.84
C LEU A 166 11.88 11.27 -3.62
N ARG A 167 11.21 10.32 -2.97
CA ARG A 167 9.84 10.50 -2.45
C ARG A 167 9.75 10.06 -1.01
N PHE A 168 9.03 10.81 -0.19
CA PHE A 168 8.70 10.37 1.15
C PHE A 168 7.46 9.47 1.11
N ALA A 169 7.48 8.43 1.94
CA ALA A 169 6.37 7.52 2.13
C ALA A 169 6.20 7.24 3.62
N LEU A 170 4.96 6.99 4.03
CA LEU A 170 4.66 6.50 5.37
C LEU A 170 4.57 4.99 5.37
N GLY A 171 4.96 4.38 6.48
CA GLY A 171 4.77 2.97 6.74
C GLY A 171 3.28 2.62 6.87
N HIS A 172 2.99 1.34 6.72
CA HIS A 172 1.75 0.77 7.22
C HIS A 172 1.64 1.05 8.73
N ALA A 173 0.43 1.27 9.22
CA ALA A 173 0.22 1.52 10.64
C ALA A 173 0.61 0.27 11.43
N SER A 174 1.45 0.45 12.46
CA SER A 174 1.84 -0.65 13.35
C SER A 174 1.37 -0.36 14.77
N GLY A 175 1.00 -1.43 15.49
CA GLY A 175 0.52 -1.35 16.86
C GLY A 175 -0.84 -0.66 17.04
N THR A 176 -1.22 -0.45 18.30
CA THR A 176 -2.55 0.05 18.68
C THR A 176 -2.73 1.57 18.55
N GLU A 177 -1.62 2.31 18.48
CA GLU A 177 -1.63 3.78 18.43
C GLU A 177 -1.68 4.34 16.99
N GLY A 178 -1.64 3.47 15.98
CA GLY A 178 -1.72 3.87 14.58
C GLY A 178 -0.53 4.69 14.07
N ARG A 179 0.58 4.70 14.82
CA ARG A 179 1.82 5.38 14.43
C ARG A 179 2.37 4.78 13.15
N ARG A 180 2.98 5.62 12.31
CA ARG A 180 3.56 5.23 11.04
C ARG A 180 5.03 5.65 10.98
N GLU A 181 5.89 4.76 10.53
CA GLU A 181 7.28 5.10 10.28
C GLU A 181 7.40 5.95 9.01
N ALA A 182 8.34 6.89 8.98
CA ALA A 182 8.62 7.69 7.79
C ALA A 182 9.82 7.11 7.04
N TYR A 183 9.69 7.01 5.71
CA TYR A 183 10.70 6.47 4.81
C TYR A 183 10.98 7.47 3.68
N ALA A 184 12.20 7.44 3.15
CA ALA A 184 12.53 8.09 1.89
C ALA A 184 12.86 7.03 0.84
N LEU A 185 11.99 6.92 -0.16
CA LEU A 185 12.11 6.00 -1.28
C LEU A 185 12.94 6.62 -2.38
N ARG A 186 13.76 5.79 -3.00
CA ARG A 186 14.62 6.13 -4.13
C ARG A 186 14.10 5.43 -5.38
N TYR A 187 13.79 6.24 -6.38
CA TYR A 187 13.39 5.80 -7.71
C TYR A 187 14.57 5.94 -8.69
N SER A 188 14.50 5.23 -9.81
CA SER A 188 15.44 5.42 -10.92
C SER A 188 15.05 6.62 -11.78
N GLU A 189 15.81 6.84 -12.86
CA GLU A 189 15.42 7.81 -13.89
C GLU A 189 13.98 7.54 -14.35
N GLY A 190 13.19 8.60 -14.54
CA GLY A 190 11.79 8.47 -14.92
C GLY A 190 10.82 8.15 -13.77
N MET A 191 11.26 8.16 -12.51
CA MET A 191 10.42 7.81 -11.33
C MET A 191 9.95 6.36 -11.32
N GLU A 192 10.77 5.46 -11.85
CA GLU A 192 10.47 4.03 -11.89
C GLU A 192 10.97 3.31 -10.63
N PRO A 193 10.16 2.40 -10.04
CA PRO A 193 10.61 1.52 -8.98
C PRO A 193 11.53 0.42 -9.55
N LEU A 194 12.19 -0.34 -8.69
CA LEU A 194 13.01 -1.48 -9.11
C LEU A 194 12.18 -2.56 -9.79
N LEU A 195 10.99 -2.83 -9.23
CA LEU A 195 10.00 -3.78 -9.76
C LEU A 195 8.60 -3.26 -9.43
N THR A 196 7.60 -3.71 -10.20
CA THR A 196 6.18 -3.48 -9.93
C THR A 196 5.43 -4.81 -9.76
N GLY A 197 4.15 -4.74 -9.40
CA GLY A 197 3.27 -5.92 -9.36
C GLY A 197 3.20 -6.72 -10.66
N ALA A 198 3.53 -6.12 -11.82
CA ALA A 198 3.58 -6.83 -13.10
C ALA A 198 4.67 -7.91 -13.16
N ALA A 199 5.69 -7.82 -12.30
CA ALA A 199 6.75 -8.82 -12.18
C ALA A 199 6.31 -10.07 -11.38
N VAL A 200 5.15 -10.02 -10.71
CA VAL A 200 4.66 -11.10 -9.84
C VAL A 200 3.80 -12.09 -10.63
N GLU A 201 4.15 -13.36 -10.55
CA GLU A 201 3.36 -14.47 -11.09
C GLU A 201 2.29 -14.92 -10.08
N SER A 202 2.69 -15.12 -8.82
CA SER A 202 1.77 -15.51 -7.75
C SER A 202 2.17 -14.99 -6.37
N SER A 203 1.19 -14.88 -5.48
CA SER A 203 1.34 -14.52 -4.08
C SER A 203 0.47 -15.41 -3.19
N GLU A 204 1.04 -15.90 -2.09
CA GLU A 204 0.38 -16.79 -1.14
C GLU A 204 0.64 -16.38 0.30
N ALA A 205 -0.39 -16.49 1.15
CA ALA A 205 -0.25 -16.30 2.58
C ALA A 205 0.16 -17.62 3.25
N HIS A 206 1.26 -17.60 3.99
CA HIS A 206 1.74 -18.70 4.80
C HIS A 206 1.62 -18.35 6.28
N TYR A 207 1.22 -19.33 7.09
CA TYR A 207 1.16 -19.22 8.53
C TYR A 207 1.86 -20.41 9.15
N ASP A 208 2.94 -20.15 9.89
CA ASP A 208 3.63 -21.15 10.68
C ASP A 208 2.95 -21.22 12.06
N GLU A 209 2.17 -22.28 12.28
CA GLU A 209 1.45 -22.49 13.55
C GLU A 209 2.39 -22.74 14.74
N GLN A 210 3.59 -23.25 14.50
CA GLN A 210 4.56 -23.56 15.57
C GLN A 210 5.30 -22.29 16.00
N ALA A 211 5.69 -21.46 15.03
CA ALA A 211 6.36 -20.19 15.29
C ALA A 211 5.37 -19.04 15.59
N GLY A 212 4.09 -19.21 15.27
CA GLY A 212 3.10 -18.13 15.36
C GLY A 212 3.36 -16.99 14.39
N MET A 213 4.01 -17.28 13.25
CA MET A 213 4.48 -16.28 12.30
C MET A 213 3.69 -16.33 10.99
N ALA A 214 3.17 -15.19 10.56
CA ALA A 214 2.55 -15.03 9.25
C ALA A 214 3.55 -14.44 8.24
N SER A 215 3.49 -14.90 7.00
CA SER A 215 4.35 -14.40 5.92
C SER A 215 3.66 -14.48 4.56
N ILE A 216 4.11 -13.66 3.62
CA ILE A 216 3.61 -13.65 2.25
C ILE A 216 4.71 -14.18 1.34
N GLY A 217 4.46 -15.31 0.70
CA GLY A 217 5.32 -15.85 -0.35
C GLY A 217 4.98 -15.19 -1.69
N ILE A 218 5.99 -14.71 -2.40
CA ILE A 218 5.88 -14.15 -3.75
C ILE A 218 6.70 -15.02 -4.69
N ARG A 219 6.11 -15.37 -5.83
CA ARG A 219 6.79 -15.94 -6.99
C ARG A 219 6.78 -14.91 -8.11
N PHE A 220 7.97 -14.60 -8.62
CA PHE A 220 8.10 -13.72 -9.77
C PHE A 220 7.99 -14.52 -11.07
N ASN A 221 7.52 -13.87 -12.13
CA ASN A 221 7.62 -14.42 -13.48
C ASN A 221 9.09 -14.42 -13.97
N GLU A 222 9.36 -14.90 -15.18
CA GLU A 222 10.72 -15.03 -15.70
C GLU A 222 11.49 -13.70 -15.72
N GLU A 223 10.86 -12.64 -16.23
CA GLU A 223 11.44 -11.30 -16.27
C GLU A 223 11.64 -10.73 -14.86
N GLY A 224 10.60 -10.84 -14.03
CA GLY A 224 10.62 -10.40 -12.64
C GLY A 224 11.69 -11.11 -11.81
N SER A 225 11.94 -12.39 -12.05
CA SER A 225 12.99 -13.16 -11.38
C SER A 225 14.38 -12.62 -11.70
N ALA A 226 14.64 -12.26 -12.95
CA ALA A 226 15.90 -11.64 -13.36
C ALA A 226 16.06 -10.22 -12.79
N GLN A 227 14.99 -9.42 -12.80
CA GLN A 227 14.96 -8.09 -12.20
C GLN A 227 15.21 -8.16 -10.68
N TRP A 228 14.56 -9.09 -9.98
CA TRP A 228 14.71 -9.28 -8.53
C TRP A 228 16.13 -9.74 -8.15
N ALA A 229 16.71 -10.67 -8.90
CA ALA A 229 18.10 -11.08 -8.71
C ALA A 229 19.06 -9.90 -8.88
N LYS A 230 18.88 -9.09 -9.93
CA LYS A 230 19.68 -7.87 -10.13
C LYS A 230 19.49 -6.87 -9.00
N ALA A 231 18.24 -6.57 -8.63
CA ALA A 231 17.90 -5.61 -7.59
C ALA A 231 18.54 -5.99 -6.25
N THR A 232 18.47 -7.26 -5.87
CA THR A 232 19.05 -7.77 -4.62
C THR A 232 20.58 -7.79 -4.65
N ARG A 233 21.20 -8.16 -5.78
CA ARG A 233 22.65 -8.07 -5.95
C ARG A 233 23.17 -6.64 -5.81
N ASP A 234 22.48 -5.68 -6.43
CA ASP A 234 22.89 -4.28 -6.44
C ASP A 234 22.65 -3.60 -5.08
N ASN A 235 21.85 -4.21 -4.20
CA ASN A 235 21.46 -3.68 -2.89
C ASN A 235 21.89 -4.54 -1.70
N ILE A 236 22.93 -5.36 -1.82
CA ILE A 236 23.44 -6.12 -0.66
C ILE A 236 23.77 -5.17 0.50
N HIS A 237 23.26 -5.52 1.69
CA HIS A 237 23.24 -4.75 2.93
C HIS A 237 22.40 -3.47 2.92
N ARG A 238 21.75 -3.12 1.81
CA ARG A 238 20.84 -1.98 1.72
C ARG A 238 19.38 -2.46 1.80
N PRO A 239 18.47 -1.62 2.33
CA PRO A 239 17.06 -1.96 2.39
C PRO A 239 16.36 -1.76 1.03
N ILE A 240 15.51 -2.73 0.67
CA ILE A 240 14.52 -2.60 -0.42
C ILE A 240 13.14 -2.55 0.23
N ALA A 241 12.42 -1.44 0.07
CA ALA A 241 11.05 -1.29 0.53
C ALA A 241 10.07 -2.00 -0.40
N ILE A 242 9.08 -2.63 0.20
CA ILE A 242 7.87 -3.14 -0.43
C ILE A 242 6.77 -2.15 -0.12
N VAL A 243 6.34 -1.45 -1.17
CA VAL A 243 5.41 -0.33 -1.10
C VAL A 243 4.11 -0.76 -1.74
N PHE A 244 3.01 -0.59 -1.02
CA PHE A 244 1.70 -0.98 -1.46
C PHE A 244 0.72 0.18 -1.28
N ASP A 245 0.10 0.61 -2.39
CA ASP A 245 -0.73 1.81 -2.47
C ASP A 245 -0.07 3.06 -1.85
N GLY A 246 1.25 3.19 -2.05
CA GLY A 246 2.06 4.30 -1.54
C GLY A 246 2.47 4.19 -0.07
N LEU A 247 2.10 3.12 0.64
CA LEU A 247 2.52 2.84 2.01
C LEU A 247 3.62 1.79 2.05
N VAL A 248 4.66 2.02 2.85
CA VAL A 248 5.74 1.04 3.06
C VAL A 248 5.26 -0.03 4.04
N TYR A 249 5.04 -1.24 3.56
CA TYR A 249 4.67 -2.36 4.44
C TYR A 249 5.89 -3.01 5.06
N PHE A 250 7.00 -3.03 4.32
CA PHE A 250 8.21 -3.73 4.74
C PHE A 250 9.44 -3.09 4.09
N ALA A 251 10.57 -3.01 4.81
CA ALA A 251 11.83 -2.48 4.27
C ALA A 251 13.05 -3.30 4.74
N PRO A 252 13.13 -4.59 4.38
CA PRO A 252 14.17 -5.50 4.83
C PRO A 252 15.52 -5.15 4.23
N ARG A 253 16.56 -5.40 5.02
CA ARG A 253 17.93 -5.37 4.53
C ARG A 253 18.21 -6.61 3.68
N VAL A 254 18.67 -6.41 2.45
CA VAL A 254 19.06 -7.52 1.57
C VAL A 254 20.38 -8.13 2.04
N MET A 255 20.42 -9.45 2.24
CA MET A 255 21.61 -10.14 2.75
C MET A 255 22.46 -10.80 1.66
N ALA A 256 21.85 -11.19 0.55
CA ALA A 256 22.50 -11.86 -0.57
C ALA A 256 21.67 -11.64 -1.84
N GLU A 257 22.27 -11.91 -3.00
CA GLU A 257 21.57 -12.01 -4.27
C GLU A 257 20.53 -13.14 -4.22
N MET A 258 19.29 -12.86 -4.63
CA MET A 258 18.17 -13.80 -4.60
C MET A 258 17.84 -14.29 -6.01
N THR A 259 18.43 -15.41 -6.41
CA THR A 259 18.28 -15.96 -7.78
C THR A 259 17.17 -17.00 -7.93
N SER A 260 16.43 -17.31 -6.86
CA SER A 260 15.40 -18.37 -6.87
C SER A 260 14.09 -17.97 -7.55
N GLY A 261 13.93 -16.69 -7.92
CA GLY A 261 12.67 -16.14 -8.43
C GLY A 261 11.56 -16.08 -7.38
N GLN A 262 11.92 -16.18 -6.10
CA GLN A 262 10.97 -16.15 -4.99
C GLN A 262 11.41 -15.14 -3.93
N ALA A 263 10.43 -14.53 -3.27
CA ALA A 263 10.65 -13.69 -2.09
C ALA A 263 9.66 -14.08 -0.99
N GLN A 264 10.06 -13.84 0.26
CA GLN A 264 9.20 -14.00 1.42
C GLN A 264 9.16 -12.67 2.17
N ILE A 265 7.95 -12.16 2.38
CA ILE A 265 7.68 -10.97 3.18
C ILE A 265 7.29 -11.46 4.56
N THR A 266 8.08 -11.08 5.57
CA THR A 266 7.84 -11.41 6.98
C THR A 266 7.67 -10.13 7.76
N GLY A 267 6.86 -10.14 8.81
CA GLY A 267 6.67 -8.98 9.69
C GLY A 267 5.62 -9.26 10.75
N ASP A 268 5.27 -8.23 11.52
CA ASP A 268 4.22 -8.30 12.54
C ASP A 268 2.83 -8.19 11.92
N PHE A 269 2.53 -9.07 10.95
CA PHE A 269 1.23 -9.15 10.31
C PHE A 269 0.33 -10.15 11.03
N SER A 270 -0.94 -9.82 11.18
CA SER A 270 -1.96 -10.81 11.49
C SER A 270 -2.16 -11.79 10.33
N LYS A 271 -2.78 -12.93 10.64
CA LYS A 271 -3.14 -13.94 9.64
C LYS A 271 -4.10 -13.35 8.60
N GLU A 272 -5.03 -12.52 9.04
CA GLU A 272 -6.03 -11.85 8.22
C GLU A 272 -5.39 -10.79 7.31
N GLU A 273 -4.46 -9.98 7.83
CA GLU A 273 -3.71 -9.00 7.03
C GLU A 273 -2.85 -9.69 5.97
N THR A 274 -2.17 -10.78 6.33
CA THR A 274 -1.34 -11.55 5.39
C THR A 274 -2.19 -12.09 4.24
N ARG A 275 -3.38 -12.62 4.53
CA ARG A 275 -4.33 -13.08 3.51
C ARG A 275 -4.85 -11.94 2.64
N LEU A 276 -5.17 -10.79 3.25
CA LEU A 276 -5.63 -9.61 2.54
C LEU A 276 -4.58 -9.13 1.55
N ILE A 277 -3.34 -8.93 2.01
CA ILE A 277 -2.24 -8.43 1.17
C ILE A 277 -1.91 -9.45 0.08
N ALA A 278 -1.83 -10.74 0.40
CA ALA A 278 -1.58 -11.77 -0.61
C ALA A 278 -2.66 -11.78 -1.70
N ALA A 279 -3.95 -11.65 -1.32
CA ALA A 279 -5.05 -11.59 -2.27
C ALA A 279 -5.01 -10.33 -3.16
N LEU A 280 -4.61 -9.20 -2.59
CA LEU A 280 -4.42 -7.95 -3.32
C LEU A 280 -3.28 -8.06 -4.35
N ILE A 281 -2.12 -8.57 -3.94
CA ILE A 281 -0.96 -8.79 -4.82
C ILE A 281 -1.34 -9.79 -5.92
N GLN A 282 -1.96 -10.92 -5.56
CA GLN A 282 -2.43 -11.93 -6.51
C GLN A 282 -3.42 -11.33 -7.51
N GLY A 283 -4.29 -10.44 -7.05
CA GLY A 283 -5.28 -9.74 -7.87
C GLY A 283 -4.69 -8.82 -8.93
N GLY A 284 -3.56 -8.20 -8.61
CA GLY A 284 -2.94 -7.16 -9.44
C GLY A 284 -3.52 -5.78 -9.21
N GLU A 285 -3.01 -4.81 -9.96
CA GLU A 285 -3.37 -3.40 -9.86
C GLU A 285 -4.68 -3.09 -10.61
N LEU A 286 -5.54 -2.27 -10.00
CA LEU A 286 -6.73 -1.75 -10.66
C LEU A 286 -6.34 -0.71 -11.71
N PRO A 287 -7.00 -0.71 -12.88
CA PRO A 287 -6.70 0.23 -13.95
C PRO A 287 -7.11 1.69 -13.63
N ALA A 288 -7.92 1.89 -12.59
CA ALA A 288 -8.38 3.19 -12.11
C ALA A 288 -8.79 3.07 -10.62
N PRO A 289 -8.81 4.17 -9.85
CA PRO A 289 -9.27 4.14 -8.46
C PRO A 289 -10.79 3.95 -8.40
N PHE A 290 -11.26 2.93 -7.67
CA PHE A 290 -12.68 2.70 -7.41
C PHE A 290 -13.02 3.03 -5.96
N GLN A 291 -14.18 3.63 -5.75
CA GLN A 291 -14.71 3.96 -4.43
C GLN A 291 -16.05 3.28 -4.19
N VAL A 292 -16.34 3.00 -2.93
CA VAL A 292 -17.60 2.38 -2.53
C VAL A 292 -18.70 3.44 -2.60
N LYS A 293 -19.61 3.26 -3.55
CA LYS A 293 -20.79 4.12 -3.71
C LYS A 293 -21.90 3.73 -2.74
N THR A 294 -22.14 2.44 -2.57
CA THR A 294 -23.26 1.93 -1.78
C THR A 294 -22.96 0.52 -1.27
N VAL A 295 -23.38 0.24 -0.03
CA VAL A 295 -23.44 -1.11 0.54
C VAL A 295 -24.91 -1.38 0.91
N LYS A 296 -25.49 -2.45 0.38
CA LYS A 296 -26.84 -2.91 0.71
C LYS A 296 -26.74 -4.28 1.39
N GLN A 297 -27.48 -4.46 2.47
CA GLN A 297 -27.57 -5.70 3.26
C GLN A 297 -29.02 -5.94 3.65
#